data_AF-A0A443QNF6-F1
#
_entry.id   AF-A0A443QNF6-F1
#
_cell.length_a   1.000
_cell.length_b   1.000
_cell.length_c   1.000
_cell.angle_alpha   90.00
_cell.angle_beta   90.00
_cell.angle_gamma   90.00
#
_symmetry.space_group_name_H-M   'P 1'
#
loop_
_entity.id
_entity.type
_entity.pdbx_description
1 polymer ?
#
loop_
_entity_poly.entity_id
_entity_poly.type
_entity_poly.pdbx_seq_one_letter_code
_entity_poly.pdbx_strand_id
1 'polypeptide(L)'
;MGNHLVKHGDGVKDIAFTVEDLDAIVAVAKQRGATIVKHILEAKDDCGRVRYAVIQTYGDTTHTLIERANYSGLFLPGYHTPLSKTHIFEKLPPVGFDFIDHCVGNQPEDAVESVTQWYEKSLSFHRFWSVDDTQVHTQYSALRSIVVTNYEETIKMPIIEPAQGLKKSPIQE
;
A
#
# COMPACT_ATOMS: atom_id res chain seq x y z
N MET A 1 -3.24 24.76 2.54
CA MET A 1 -3.68 23.38 2.83
C MET A 1 -3.46 22.58 1.55
N GLY A 2 -2.82 21.41 1.60
CA GLY A 2 -2.49 20.65 0.38
C GLY A 2 -3.71 19.99 -0.25
N ASN A 3 -3.74 19.83 -1.58
CA ASN A 3 -4.89 19.29 -2.32
C ASN A 3 -5.38 17.93 -1.80
N HIS A 4 -4.46 17.05 -1.37
CA HIS A 4 -4.81 15.75 -0.78
C HIS A 4 -5.64 15.92 0.50
N LEU A 5 -5.22 16.82 1.38
CA LEU A 5 -5.89 17.06 2.66
C LEU A 5 -7.29 17.68 2.47
N VAL A 6 -7.44 18.54 1.46
CA VAL A 6 -8.75 19.12 1.09
C VAL A 6 -9.71 18.05 0.55
N LYS A 7 -9.19 17.11 -0.25
CA LYS A 7 -9.99 16.07 -0.90
C LYS A 7 -10.34 14.91 0.05
N HIS A 8 -9.37 14.44 0.84
CA HIS A 8 -9.46 13.18 1.59
C HIS A 8 -9.46 13.34 3.11
N GLY A 9 -9.12 14.52 3.64
CA GLY A 9 -8.79 14.66 5.05
C GLY A 9 -7.49 13.93 5.41
N ASP A 10 -7.39 13.51 6.68
CA ASP A 10 -6.28 12.68 7.15
C ASP A 10 -6.44 11.26 6.63
N GLY A 11 -5.45 10.77 5.88
CA GLY A 11 -5.55 9.46 5.24
C GLY A 11 -4.23 8.95 4.69
N VAL A 12 -4.25 7.68 4.26
CA VAL A 12 -3.08 7.01 3.69
C VAL A 12 -2.73 7.61 2.33
N LYS A 13 -1.48 8.07 2.18
CA LYS A 13 -0.96 8.57 0.90
C LYS A 13 -0.10 7.55 0.17
N ASP A 14 0.71 6.79 0.89
CA ASP A 14 1.71 5.88 0.35
C ASP A 14 1.79 4.59 1.16
N ILE A 15 2.02 3.47 0.48
CA ILE A 15 2.31 2.17 1.10
C ILE A 15 3.67 1.71 0.57
N ALA A 16 4.69 1.75 1.42
CA ALA A 16 6.05 1.44 1.01
C ALA A 16 6.35 -0.06 1.10
N PHE A 17 7.05 -0.59 0.08
CA PHE A 17 7.52 -1.97 0.04
C PHE A 17 9.04 -2.02 0.08
N THR A 18 9.60 -2.87 0.95
CA THR A 18 11.03 -3.18 0.91
C THR A 18 11.27 -4.20 -0.20
N VAL A 19 12.23 -3.92 -1.08
CA VAL A 19 12.53 -4.73 -2.28
C VAL A 19 14.03 -4.99 -2.41
N GLU A 20 14.39 -6.04 -3.17
CA GLU A 20 15.79 -6.45 -3.37
C GLU A 20 16.42 -5.94 -4.68
N ASP A 21 15.66 -5.92 -5.79
CA ASP A 21 16.13 -5.45 -7.10
C ASP A 21 15.20 -4.35 -7.62
N LEU A 22 15.47 -3.12 -7.18
CA LEU A 22 14.66 -1.96 -7.52
C LEU A 22 14.68 -1.66 -9.03
N ASP A 23 15.81 -1.88 -9.68
CA ASP A 23 15.99 -1.62 -11.11
C ASP A 23 15.09 -2.54 -11.93
N ALA A 24 15.10 -3.86 -11.64
CA ALA A 24 14.26 -4.82 -12.34
C ALA A 24 12.77 -4.55 -12.12
N ILE A 25 12.35 -4.28 -10.89
CA ILE A 25 10.93 -4.03 -10.57
C ILE A 25 10.44 -2.77 -11.28
N VAL A 26 11.19 -1.67 -11.22
CA VAL A 26 10.80 -0.42 -11.89
C VAL A 26 10.81 -0.56 -13.41
N ALA A 27 11.76 -1.31 -13.98
CA ALA A 27 11.82 -1.58 -15.42
C ALA A 27 10.59 -2.37 -15.89
N VAL A 28 10.23 -3.45 -15.19
CA VAL A 28 9.05 -4.27 -15.49
C VAL A 28 7.77 -3.46 -15.33
N ALA A 29 7.62 -2.72 -14.22
CA ALA A 29 6.46 -1.88 -13.97
C ALA A 29 6.27 -0.84 -15.07
N LYS A 30 7.34 -0.14 -15.46
CA LYS A 30 7.32 0.85 -16.54
C LYS A 30 6.99 0.21 -17.89
N GLN A 31 7.60 -0.93 -18.22
CA GLN A 31 7.33 -1.66 -19.45
C GLN A 31 5.87 -2.10 -19.56
N ARG A 32 5.25 -2.46 -18.43
CA ARG A 32 3.86 -2.92 -18.35
C ARG A 32 2.84 -1.79 -18.11
N GLY A 33 3.28 -0.53 -18.22
CA GLY A 33 2.41 0.64 -18.26
C GLY A 33 2.14 1.31 -16.90
N ALA A 34 2.87 0.95 -15.84
CA ALA A 34 2.76 1.65 -14.56
C ALA A 34 3.30 3.09 -14.66
N THR A 35 2.59 4.03 -14.04
CA THR A 35 3.02 5.43 -13.97
C THR A 35 4.10 5.58 -12.90
N ILE A 36 5.30 5.95 -13.33
CA ILE A 36 6.42 6.26 -12.45
C ILE A 36 6.33 7.72 -12.00
N VAL A 37 6.02 7.94 -10.71
CA VAL A 37 5.89 9.28 -10.10
C VAL A 37 7.26 9.86 -9.77
N LYS A 38 8.18 9.01 -9.27
CA LYS A 38 9.60 9.34 -9.10
C LYS A 38 10.45 8.22 -9.65
N HIS A 39 11.37 8.56 -10.54
CA HIS A 39 12.41 7.62 -10.98
C HIS A 39 13.30 7.21 -9.82
N ILE A 40 14.16 6.20 -10.04
CA ILE A 40 15.06 5.70 -9.02
C ILE A 40 15.97 6.83 -8.54
N LEU A 41 15.89 7.12 -7.25
CA LEU A 41 16.72 8.07 -6.53
C LEU A 41 17.52 7.33 -5.46
N GLU A 42 18.59 7.96 -5.01
CA GLU A 42 19.43 7.47 -3.93
C GLU A 42 19.49 8.54 -2.83
N ALA A 43 19.34 8.09 -1.59
CA ALA A 43 19.57 8.89 -0.39
C ALA A 43 20.68 8.24 0.45
N LYS A 44 21.53 9.07 1.07
CA LYS A 44 22.73 8.62 1.81
C LYS A 44 22.89 9.40 3.10
N ASP A 45 23.41 8.72 4.12
CA ASP A 45 23.91 9.31 5.36
C ASP A 45 25.07 8.43 5.91
N ASP A 46 25.51 8.70 7.14
CA ASP A 46 26.60 7.97 7.79
C ASP A 46 26.31 6.47 8.03
N CYS A 47 25.05 6.06 7.95
CA CYS A 47 24.59 4.68 8.11
C CYS A 47 24.43 3.92 6.78
N GLY A 48 24.81 4.54 5.65
CA GLY A 48 24.87 3.88 4.35
C GLY A 48 23.99 4.54 3.28
N ARG A 49 23.40 3.73 2.39
CA ARG A 49 22.59 4.21 1.26
C ARG A 49 21.25 3.49 1.20
N VAL A 50 20.21 4.21 0.76
CA VAL A 50 18.91 3.66 0.40
C VAL A 50 18.55 4.16 -0.99
N ARG A 51 18.10 3.24 -1.85
CA ARG A 51 17.54 3.58 -3.16
C ARG A 51 16.03 3.44 -3.12
N TYR A 52 15.32 4.32 -3.83
CA TYR A 52 13.87 4.24 -3.88
C TYR A 52 13.30 4.79 -5.18
N ALA A 53 12.11 4.33 -5.54
CA ALA A 53 11.29 4.86 -6.61
C ALA A 53 9.84 4.95 -6.14
N VAL A 54 9.02 5.78 -6.80
CA VAL A 54 7.60 5.92 -6.46
C VAL A 54 6.76 5.63 -7.68
N ILE A 55 5.78 4.74 -7.54
CA ILE A 55 4.83 4.37 -8.58
C ILE A 55 3.39 4.65 -8.14
N GLN A 56 2.54 5.06 -9.09
CA GLN A 56 1.13 5.34 -8.84
C GLN A 56 0.30 4.06 -8.94
N THR A 57 -0.58 3.81 -7.96
CA THR A 57 -1.60 2.75 -7.99
C THR A 57 -3.00 3.38 -8.08
N TYR A 58 -4.02 2.78 -7.47
CA TYR A 58 -5.38 3.28 -7.40
C TYR A 58 -5.50 4.67 -6.76
N GLY A 59 -6.50 5.44 -7.22
CA GLY A 59 -6.82 6.76 -6.69
C GLY A 59 -5.63 7.71 -6.69
N ASP A 60 -5.37 8.34 -5.54
CA ASP A 60 -4.20 9.17 -5.30
C ASP A 60 -3.11 8.43 -4.50
N THR A 61 -3.23 7.11 -4.28
CA THR A 61 -2.29 6.31 -3.47
C THR A 61 -1.06 5.93 -4.28
N THR A 62 0.12 6.01 -3.67
CA THR A 62 1.38 5.56 -4.29
C THR A 62 2.00 4.37 -3.56
N HIS A 63 2.91 3.68 -4.24
CA HIS A 63 3.86 2.79 -3.59
C HIS A 63 5.27 3.35 -3.70
N THR A 64 5.95 3.51 -2.57
CA THR A 64 7.39 3.73 -2.53
C THR A 64 8.10 2.38 -2.45
N LEU A 65 8.84 2.02 -3.49
CA LEU A 65 9.69 0.84 -3.51
C LEU A 65 11.05 1.21 -2.90
N ILE A 66 11.48 0.52 -1.85
CA ILE A 66 12.66 0.85 -1.06
C ILE A 66 13.66 -0.30 -1.08
N GLU A 67 14.83 -0.06 -1.65
CA GLU A 67 15.98 -0.96 -1.61
C GLU A 67 16.98 -0.44 -0.56
N ARG A 68 17.08 -1.13 0.58
CA ARG A 68 17.87 -0.71 1.75
C ARG A 68 19.29 -1.28 1.79
N ALA A 69 19.86 -1.68 0.65
CA ALA A 69 21.10 -2.47 0.59
C ALA A 69 22.21 -1.95 1.53
N ASN A 70 22.47 -2.71 2.61
CA ASN A 70 23.47 -2.45 3.65
C ASN A 70 23.29 -1.13 4.43
N TYR A 71 22.07 -0.61 4.54
CA TYR A 71 21.75 0.52 5.39
C TYR A 71 21.51 0.08 6.84
N SER A 72 22.29 0.60 7.78
CA SER A 72 22.22 0.23 9.21
C SER A 72 21.48 1.24 10.09
N GLY A 73 20.90 2.29 9.50
CA GLY A 73 20.21 3.34 10.24
C GLY A 73 18.82 2.89 10.72
N LEU A 74 18.33 3.52 11.79
CA LEU A 74 17.06 3.15 12.43
C LEU A 74 15.85 3.23 11.49
N PHE A 75 15.84 4.19 10.56
CA PHE A 75 14.75 4.39 9.61
C PHE A 75 15.27 4.64 8.19
N LEU A 76 15.35 5.89 7.75
CA LEU A 76 15.80 6.29 6.41
C LEU A 76 16.70 7.53 6.50
N PRO A 77 17.56 7.77 5.50
CA PRO A 77 18.36 8.99 5.46
C PRO A 77 17.53 10.27 5.55
N GLY A 78 18.03 11.24 6.32
CA GLY A 78 17.37 12.52 6.58
C GLY A 78 16.37 12.51 7.74
N TYR A 79 16.15 11.36 8.38
CA TYR A 79 15.37 11.26 9.62
C TYR A 79 16.31 11.11 10.83
N HIS A 80 15.91 11.70 11.94
CA HIS A 80 16.68 11.68 13.19
C HIS A 80 15.82 11.17 14.34
N THR A 81 16.47 10.80 15.44
CA THR A 81 15.77 10.46 16.69
C THR A 81 14.83 11.59 17.10
N PRO A 82 13.64 11.30 17.66
CA PRO A 82 12.70 12.32 18.09
C PRO A 82 13.35 13.37 19.00
N LEU A 83 13.00 14.64 18.80
CA LEU A 83 13.54 15.78 19.57
C LEU A 83 13.18 15.70 21.06
N SER A 84 12.08 15.04 21.40
CA SER A 84 11.63 14.83 22.77
C SER A 84 11.24 13.37 22.98
N LYS A 85 11.56 12.85 24.18
CA LYS A 85 11.03 11.59 24.67
C LYS A 85 9.78 11.88 25.49
N THR A 86 8.67 11.19 25.20
CA THR A 86 7.47 11.29 26.02
C THR A 86 7.38 10.09 26.96
N HIS A 87 7.39 10.37 28.26
CA HIS A 87 7.36 9.35 29.30
C HIS A 87 5.94 8.80 29.56
N ILE A 88 4.93 9.33 28.87
CA ILE A 88 3.55 8.84 29.04
C ILE A 88 3.43 7.39 28.57
N PHE A 89 4.13 7.02 27.50
CA PHE A 89 4.07 5.67 26.93
C PHE A 89 4.68 4.61 27.85
N GLU A 90 5.65 4.97 28.69
CA GLU A 90 6.27 4.06 29.68
C GLU A 90 5.27 3.60 30.77
N LYS A 91 4.18 4.36 30.95
CA LYS A 91 3.14 4.07 31.96
C LYS A 91 1.95 3.30 31.39
N LEU A 92 1.90 3.11 30.08
CA LEU A 92 0.80 2.42 29.41
C LEU A 92 1.14 0.92 29.26
N PRO A 93 0.14 0.03 29.34
CA PRO A 93 0.37 -1.38 29.07
C PRO A 93 0.78 -1.60 27.60
N PRO A 94 1.62 -2.62 27.31
CA PRO A 94 1.97 -2.95 25.94
C PRO A 94 0.74 -3.45 25.17
N VAL A 95 0.58 -2.96 23.93
CA VAL A 95 -0.58 -3.31 23.07
C VAL A 95 -0.34 -4.61 22.29
N GLY A 96 0.92 -5.01 22.08
CA GLY A 96 1.27 -6.28 21.44
C GLY A 96 1.14 -6.30 19.92
N PHE A 97 1.21 -5.15 19.24
CA PHE A 97 1.34 -5.11 17.79
C PHE A 97 2.77 -5.48 17.36
N ASP A 98 2.87 -6.21 16.25
CA ASP A 98 4.14 -6.74 15.73
C ASP A 98 4.45 -6.16 14.35
N PHE A 99 3.66 -6.54 13.33
CA PHE A 99 3.84 -6.08 11.96
C PHE A 99 2.50 -5.81 11.25
N ILE A 100 2.57 -5.19 10.07
CA ILE A 100 1.41 -4.96 9.20
C ILE A 100 1.10 -6.24 8.44
N ASP A 101 -0.06 -6.85 8.70
CA ASP A 101 -0.49 -8.09 8.04
C ASP A 101 -1.01 -7.86 6.61
N HIS A 102 -1.86 -6.84 6.43
CA HIS A 102 -2.43 -6.48 5.13
C HIS A 102 -2.90 -5.01 5.12
N CYS A 103 -3.13 -4.46 3.92
CA CYS A 103 -3.74 -3.14 3.73
C CYS A 103 -4.87 -3.22 2.71
N VAL A 104 -6.04 -2.69 3.06
CA VAL A 104 -7.26 -2.78 2.24
C VAL A 104 -7.41 -1.53 1.38
N GLY A 105 -7.63 -1.71 0.08
CA GLY A 105 -7.90 -0.62 -0.88
C GLY A 105 -9.33 -0.66 -1.40
N ASN A 106 -10.18 0.22 -0.88
CA ASN A 106 -11.55 0.39 -1.39
C ASN A 106 -11.56 1.09 -2.76
N GLN A 107 -12.38 0.60 -3.67
CA GLN A 107 -12.50 1.08 -5.04
C GLN A 107 -13.95 1.46 -5.36
N PRO A 108 -14.14 2.34 -6.36
CA PRO A 108 -15.46 2.55 -6.97
C PRO A 108 -16.05 1.26 -7.53
N GLU A 109 -17.33 1.32 -7.90
CA GLU A 109 -18.01 0.22 -8.60
C GLU A 109 -17.28 -0.15 -9.89
N ASP A 110 -17.21 -1.45 -10.18
CA ASP A 110 -16.55 -2.06 -11.36
C ASP A 110 -15.04 -1.79 -11.50
N ALA A 111 -14.36 -1.42 -10.42
CA ALA A 111 -12.93 -1.10 -10.44
C ALA A 111 -12.03 -2.20 -9.85
N VAL A 112 -12.55 -3.16 -9.07
CA VAL A 112 -11.74 -4.17 -8.36
C VAL A 112 -10.84 -4.97 -9.31
N GLU A 113 -11.37 -5.33 -10.47
CA GLU A 113 -10.67 -6.14 -11.48
C GLU A 113 -9.55 -5.32 -12.15
N SER A 114 -9.81 -4.05 -12.47
CA SER A 114 -8.81 -3.18 -13.10
C SER A 114 -7.61 -2.93 -12.17
N VAL A 115 -7.88 -2.75 -10.88
CA VAL A 115 -6.86 -2.52 -9.85
C VAL A 115 -6.11 -3.82 -9.54
N THR A 116 -6.80 -4.94 -9.43
CA THR A 116 -6.19 -6.28 -9.29
C THR A 116 -5.20 -6.53 -10.44
N GLN A 117 -5.64 -6.31 -11.68
CA GLN A 117 -4.78 -6.46 -12.86
C GLN A 117 -3.59 -5.50 -12.86
N TRP A 118 -3.72 -4.33 -12.25
CA TRP A 118 -2.59 -3.41 -12.10
C TRP A 118 -1.48 -4.04 -11.24
N TYR A 119 -1.81 -4.71 -10.13
CA TYR A 119 -0.82 -5.43 -9.31
C TYR A 119 -0.24 -6.63 -10.05
N GLU A 120 -1.08 -7.44 -10.70
CA GLU A 120 -0.64 -8.61 -11.48
C GLU A 120 0.34 -8.21 -12.59
N LYS A 121 0.01 -7.16 -13.34
CA LYS A 121 0.85 -6.68 -14.43
C LYS A 121 2.05 -5.93 -13.88
N SER A 122 1.86 -4.87 -13.12
CA SER A 122 2.95 -3.94 -12.78
C SER A 122 3.96 -4.54 -11.80
N LEU A 123 3.50 -5.34 -10.85
CA LEU A 123 4.32 -5.86 -9.75
C LEU A 123 4.47 -7.39 -9.76
N SER A 124 3.87 -8.08 -10.74
CA SER A 124 3.88 -9.54 -10.83
C SER A 124 3.31 -10.23 -9.58
N PHE A 125 2.34 -9.59 -8.94
CA PHE A 125 1.55 -10.22 -7.87
C PHE A 125 0.61 -11.27 -8.47
N HIS A 126 0.06 -12.15 -7.63
CA HIS A 126 -0.98 -13.11 -8.03
C HIS A 126 -2.23 -12.96 -7.15
N ARG A 127 -3.37 -13.44 -7.66
CA ARG A 127 -4.61 -13.56 -6.86
C ARG A 127 -4.41 -14.63 -5.80
N PHE A 128 -4.60 -14.25 -4.56
CA PHE A 128 -4.49 -15.11 -3.40
C PHE A 128 -5.85 -15.68 -2.98
N TRP A 129 -6.87 -14.82 -2.97
CA TRP A 129 -8.21 -15.14 -2.51
C TRP A 129 -9.24 -14.19 -3.11
N SER A 130 -10.48 -14.61 -3.24
CA SER A 130 -11.57 -13.75 -3.70
C SER A 130 -12.90 -14.16 -3.09
N VAL A 131 -13.78 -13.18 -2.89
CA VAL A 131 -15.19 -13.37 -2.52
C VAL A 131 -16.09 -12.48 -3.33
N ASP A 132 -17.28 -12.98 -3.63
CA ASP A 132 -18.34 -12.22 -4.25
C ASP A 132 -19.49 -11.91 -3.27
N ASP A 133 -20.49 -11.20 -3.79
CA ASP A 133 -21.68 -10.78 -3.05
C ASP A 133 -22.57 -11.95 -2.63
N THR A 134 -22.42 -13.15 -3.19
CA THR A 134 -23.12 -14.35 -2.73
C THR A 134 -22.51 -14.90 -1.43
N GLN A 135 -21.24 -14.59 -1.16
CA GLN A 135 -20.51 -15.06 0.03
C GLN A 135 -20.44 -14.00 1.13
N VAL A 136 -20.33 -12.71 0.78
CA VAL A 136 -20.21 -11.61 1.74
C VAL A 136 -21.32 -10.58 1.51
N HIS A 137 -22.45 -10.80 2.19
CA HIS A 137 -23.58 -9.88 2.20
C HIS A 137 -24.29 -9.89 3.55
N THR A 138 -25.07 -8.83 3.77
CA THR A 138 -26.13 -8.79 4.77
C THR A 138 -27.48 -8.81 4.04
N GLN A 139 -28.57 -8.73 4.79
CA GLN A 139 -29.89 -8.48 4.19
C GLN A 139 -29.92 -7.17 3.36
N TYR A 140 -29.03 -6.21 3.62
CA TYR A 140 -29.13 -4.86 3.09
C TYR A 140 -28.01 -4.47 2.12
N SER A 141 -26.82 -5.03 2.23
CA SER A 141 -25.65 -4.58 1.46
C SER A 141 -24.66 -5.73 1.24
N ALA A 142 -23.85 -5.61 0.19
CA ALA A 142 -22.83 -6.56 -0.17
C ALA A 142 -21.55 -5.86 -0.66
N LEU A 143 -20.49 -6.64 -0.83
CA LEU A 143 -19.22 -6.22 -1.42
C LEU A 143 -18.60 -7.38 -2.21
N ARG A 144 -17.65 -7.04 -3.09
CA ARG A 144 -16.74 -8.00 -3.72
C ARG A 144 -15.32 -7.68 -3.34
N SER A 145 -14.49 -8.70 -3.21
CA SER A 145 -13.09 -8.53 -2.84
C SER A 145 -12.19 -9.49 -3.59
N ILE A 146 -11.05 -8.98 -4.07
CA ILE A 146 -9.94 -9.79 -4.57
C ILE A 146 -8.70 -9.41 -3.75
N VAL A 147 -8.04 -10.41 -3.17
CA VAL A 147 -6.77 -10.25 -2.48
C VAL A 147 -5.65 -10.56 -3.45
N VAL A 148 -4.77 -9.58 -3.69
CA VAL A 148 -3.52 -9.78 -4.43
C VAL A 148 -2.34 -9.89 -3.47
N THR A 149 -1.34 -10.68 -3.84
CA THR A 149 -0.17 -10.94 -3.02
C THR A 149 1.11 -11.10 -3.85
N ASN A 150 2.28 -10.81 -3.28
CA ASN A 150 3.56 -11.11 -3.94
C ASN A 150 3.82 -12.63 -3.98
N TYR A 151 4.82 -13.06 -4.74
CA TYR A 151 5.12 -14.49 -4.95
C TYR A 151 5.33 -15.27 -3.64
N GLU A 152 6.02 -14.69 -2.65
CA GLU A 152 6.28 -15.30 -1.33
C GLU A 152 5.12 -15.11 -0.34
N GLU A 153 4.06 -14.44 -0.76
CA GLU A 153 2.83 -14.19 -0.01
C GLU A 153 3.00 -13.41 1.30
N THR A 154 4.03 -12.57 1.37
CA THR A 154 4.38 -11.71 2.53
C THR A 154 3.68 -10.36 2.52
N ILE A 155 3.18 -9.89 1.36
CA ILE A 155 2.47 -8.62 1.19
C ILE A 155 1.05 -8.93 0.69
N LYS A 156 0.03 -8.64 1.49
CA LYS A 156 -1.38 -8.93 1.14
C LYS A 156 -2.18 -7.64 0.98
N MET A 157 -2.81 -7.46 -0.18
CA MET A 157 -3.60 -6.28 -0.52
C MET A 157 -5.02 -6.68 -0.93
N PRO A 158 -5.99 -6.73 0.00
CA PRO A 158 -7.39 -6.85 -0.36
C PRO A 158 -7.89 -5.60 -1.10
N ILE A 159 -8.40 -5.78 -2.30
CA ILE A 159 -9.03 -4.74 -3.11
C ILE A 159 -10.54 -5.00 -3.07
N ILE A 160 -11.32 -3.99 -2.67
CA ILE A 160 -12.76 -4.15 -2.39
C ILE A 160 -13.55 -3.14 -3.22
N GLU A 161 -14.67 -3.57 -3.81
CA GLU A 161 -15.64 -2.69 -4.46
C GLU A 161 -17.05 -2.91 -3.88
N PRO A 162 -17.95 -1.91 -3.97
CA PRO A 162 -19.35 -2.08 -3.58
C PRO A 162 -20.06 -3.10 -4.49
N ALA A 163 -21.02 -3.83 -3.92
CA ALA A 163 -21.91 -4.70 -4.69
C ALA A 163 -23.39 -4.38 -4.40
N GLN A 164 -24.27 -4.83 -5.28
CA GLN A 164 -25.70 -4.52 -5.19
C GLN A 164 -26.34 -5.07 -3.91
N GLY A 165 -27.22 -4.27 -3.32
CA GLY A 165 -28.00 -4.62 -2.14
C GLY A 165 -29.21 -3.68 -1.98
N LEU A 166 -30.06 -3.94 -0.98
CA LEU A 166 -31.22 -3.09 -0.69
C LEU A 166 -30.85 -1.67 -0.23
N LYS A 167 -29.64 -1.46 0.28
CA LYS A 167 -29.08 -0.20 0.77
C LYS A 167 -27.66 0.00 0.24
N LYS A 168 -27.19 1.25 0.29
CA LYS A 168 -25.82 1.64 -0.11
C LYS A 168 -24.79 0.75 0.59
N SER A 169 -23.84 0.21 -0.18
CA SER A 169 -22.73 -0.56 0.36
C SER A 169 -21.83 0.34 1.23
N PRO A 170 -21.26 -0.16 2.34
CA PRO A 170 -20.30 0.60 3.16
C PRO A 170 -19.05 1.05 2.39
N ILE A 171 -18.75 0.41 1.25
CA ILE A 171 -17.58 0.69 0.41
C ILE A 171 -17.83 1.87 -0.54
N GLN A 172 -19.10 2.22 -0.78
CA GLN A 172 -19.45 3.26 -1.72
C GLN A 172 -19.35 4.64 -1.05
N GLU A 173 -18.35 5.42 -1.44
CA GLU A 173 -18.18 6.84 -1.03
C GLU A 173 -19.28 7.74 -1.61
#